data_AF-B0R3F0-F1
#
_entry.id   AF-B0R3F0-F1
#
_cell.length_a   1.000
_cell.length_b   1.000
_cell.length_c   1.000
_cell.angle_alpha   90.00
_cell.angle_beta   90.00
_cell.angle_gamma   90.00
#
_symmetry.space_group_name_H-M   'P 1'
#
loop_
_entity.id
_entity.type
_entity.pdbx_description
1 polymer ?
#
loop_
_entity_poly.entity_id
_entity_poly.type
_entity_poly.pdbx_seq_one_letter_code
_entity_poly.pdbx_strand_id
1 'polypeptide(L)'
;MSEDVDPQALQQDLDRIKDAMGIAERYESAPEQWLLFSVLVAAGSAVSQVLLFARAAGFWYPVVWVGLFGAGSLVLSRRYDYAFGPGHSEPNVGFQVLVVYFGSFAALSAVDPFLPELGYLADKALALGLVAVMLGLGYLVAGETLKAYRIRARDRYVLHGGGLLLVALGVAIPTVDVLHTWSYAAFGASYVVYAAASYLVLTRT
;
A
#
# COMPACT_ATOMS: atom_id res chain seq x y z
N MET A 1 -41.86 27.91 -21.56
CA MET A 1 -41.91 26.85 -20.54
C MET A 1 -40.47 26.52 -20.20
N SER A 2 -39.94 27.03 -19.08
CA SER A 2 -38.77 26.38 -18.48
C SER A 2 -39.28 25.06 -17.93
N GLU A 3 -38.81 23.94 -18.47
CA GLU A 3 -38.92 22.68 -17.72
C GLU A 3 -38.33 22.95 -16.35
N ASP A 4 -39.17 22.91 -15.32
CA ASP A 4 -38.73 23.07 -13.95
C ASP A 4 -37.85 21.86 -13.64
N VAL A 5 -36.54 22.09 -13.72
CA VAL A 5 -35.54 21.08 -13.42
C VAL A 5 -35.68 20.75 -11.94
N ASP A 6 -36.20 19.57 -11.63
CA ASP A 6 -36.32 19.09 -10.24
C ASP A 6 -34.92 18.93 -9.64
N PRO A 7 -34.55 19.78 -8.66
CA PRO A 7 -33.22 19.72 -8.06
C PRO A 7 -32.97 18.40 -7.34
N GLN A 8 -34.02 17.75 -6.81
CA GLN A 8 -33.88 16.49 -6.07
C GLN A 8 -33.59 15.33 -7.00
N ALA A 9 -34.31 15.23 -8.13
CA ALA A 9 -34.02 14.25 -9.17
C ALA A 9 -32.59 14.41 -9.72
N LEU A 10 -32.15 15.66 -9.94
CA LEU A 10 -30.79 15.94 -10.40
C LEU A 10 -29.74 15.53 -9.35
N GLN A 11 -30.00 15.78 -8.07
CA GLN A 11 -29.11 15.38 -6.97
C GLN A 11 -28.98 13.86 -6.91
N GLN A 12 -30.09 13.13 -7.08
CA GLN A 12 -30.13 11.68 -7.11
C GLN A 12 -29.34 11.10 -8.29
N ASP A 13 -29.54 11.65 -9.49
CA ASP A 13 -28.80 11.21 -10.67
C ASP A 13 -27.32 11.53 -10.56
N LEU A 14 -26.96 12.70 -10.01
CA LEU A 14 -25.58 13.07 -9.74
C LEU A 14 -24.92 12.14 -8.71
N ASP A 15 -25.63 11.78 -7.63
CA ASP A 15 -25.10 10.85 -6.64
C ASP A 15 -24.96 9.44 -7.22
N ARG A 16 -25.88 9.02 -8.10
CA ARG A 16 -25.79 7.75 -8.83
C ARG A 16 -24.60 7.71 -9.80
N ILE A 17 -24.33 8.82 -10.49
CA ILE A 17 -23.15 8.98 -11.37
C ILE A 17 -21.86 8.99 -10.55
N LYS A 18 -21.87 9.64 -9.37
CA LYS A 18 -20.70 9.69 -8.49
C LYS A 18 -20.40 8.34 -7.85
N ASP A 19 -21.42 7.61 -7.42
CA ASP A 19 -21.27 6.25 -6.89
C ASP A 19 -20.83 5.23 -7.97
N ALA A 20 -21.00 5.56 -9.25
CA ALA A 20 -20.48 4.76 -10.36
C ALA A 20 -18.99 5.02 -10.65
N MET A 21 -18.40 6.10 -10.11
CA MET A 21 -17.01 6.45 -10.36
C MET A 21 -16.05 5.54 -9.57
N GLY A 22 -15.30 4.71 -10.28
CA GLY A 22 -14.22 3.91 -9.69
C GLY A 22 -12.86 4.61 -9.77
N ILE A 23 -11.87 3.93 -9.22
CA ILE A 23 -10.48 4.39 -9.17
C ILE A 23 -9.91 4.49 -10.59
N ALA A 24 -10.22 3.52 -11.46
CA ALA A 24 -9.73 3.52 -12.84
C ALA A 24 -10.36 4.65 -13.67
N GLU A 25 -11.62 4.97 -13.42
CA GLU A 25 -12.35 6.02 -14.12
C GLU A 25 -11.91 7.43 -13.67
N ARG A 26 -11.52 7.60 -12.39
CA ARG A 26 -10.97 8.87 -11.88
C ARG A 26 -9.47 9.01 -12.12
N TYR A 27 -8.75 7.90 -12.14
CA TYR A 27 -7.29 7.82 -12.31
C TYR A 27 -6.95 6.68 -13.26
N GLU A 28 -6.91 6.99 -14.55
CA GLU A 28 -6.75 6.00 -15.63
C GLU A 28 -5.47 5.15 -15.48
N SER A 29 -4.41 5.72 -14.89
CA SER A 29 -3.15 5.04 -14.64
C SER A 29 -3.11 4.20 -13.35
N ALA A 30 -4.08 4.33 -12.44
CA ALA A 30 -4.01 3.69 -11.13
C ALA A 30 -3.94 2.14 -11.19
N PRO A 31 -4.67 1.43 -12.06
CA PRO A 31 -4.50 -0.02 -12.18
C PRO A 31 -3.09 -0.43 -12.63
N GLU A 32 -2.48 0.30 -13.57
CA GLU A 32 -1.11 0.05 -14.03
C GLU A 32 -0.08 0.32 -12.93
N GLN A 33 -0.32 1.33 -12.09
CA GLN A 33 0.52 1.62 -10.92
C GLN A 33 0.54 0.44 -9.94
N TRP A 34 -0.56 -0.29 -9.75
CA TRP A 34 -0.58 -1.48 -8.89
C TRP A 34 0.34 -2.58 -9.41
N LEU A 35 0.35 -2.81 -10.72
CA LEU A 35 1.27 -3.77 -11.34
C LEU A 35 2.73 -3.31 -11.22
N LEU A 36 3.00 -2.01 -11.41
CA LEU A 36 4.34 -1.48 -11.22
C LEU A 36 4.81 -1.63 -9.77
N PHE A 37 3.95 -1.30 -8.80
CA PHE A 37 4.24 -1.52 -7.38
C PHE A 37 4.49 -3.00 -7.10
N SER A 38 3.76 -3.91 -7.73
CA SER A 38 4.01 -5.35 -7.57
C SER A 38 5.42 -5.75 -8.00
N VAL A 39 5.91 -5.21 -9.12
CA VAL A 39 7.27 -5.46 -9.62
C VAL A 39 8.31 -4.87 -8.66
N LEU A 40 8.11 -3.63 -8.21
CA LEU A 40 9.03 -2.97 -7.27
C LEU A 40 9.10 -3.70 -5.93
N VAL A 41 7.95 -4.09 -5.38
CA VAL A 41 7.87 -4.83 -4.12
C VAL A 41 8.45 -6.22 -4.26
N ALA A 42 8.19 -6.94 -5.37
CA ALA A 42 8.79 -8.23 -5.64
C ALA A 42 10.32 -8.14 -5.74
N ALA A 43 10.84 -7.15 -6.48
CA ALA A 43 12.27 -6.93 -6.62
C ALA A 43 12.93 -6.56 -5.27
N GLY A 44 12.34 -5.62 -4.53
CA GLY A 44 12.83 -5.22 -3.20
C GLY A 44 12.81 -6.37 -2.21
N SER A 45 11.77 -7.21 -2.27
CA SER A 45 11.66 -8.42 -1.46
C SER A 45 12.70 -9.46 -1.83
N ALA A 46 12.93 -9.71 -3.13
CA ALA A 46 13.94 -10.67 -3.58
C ALA A 46 15.34 -10.24 -3.16
N VAL A 47 15.69 -8.96 -3.35
CA VAL A 47 16.98 -8.41 -2.90
C VAL A 47 17.09 -8.47 -1.38
N SER A 48 16.05 -8.09 -0.64
CA SER A 48 16.05 -8.14 0.83
C SER A 48 16.17 -9.57 1.36
N GLN A 49 15.58 -10.55 0.67
CA GLN A 49 15.72 -11.97 1.00
C GLN A 49 17.16 -12.45 0.81
N VAL A 50 17.84 -12.02 -0.25
CA VAL A 50 19.27 -12.28 -0.47
C VAL A 50 20.12 -11.63 0.62
N LEU A 51 19.82 -10.37 0.99
CA LEU A 51 20.50 -9.68 2.09
C LEU A 51 20.34 -10.40 3.43
N LEU A 52 19.15 -10.97 3.69
CA LEU A 52 18.85 -11.74 4.89
C LEU A 52 19.71 -13.01 4.95
N PHE A 53 19.78 -13.77 3.85
CA PHE A 53 20.63 -14.96 3.78
C PHE A 53 22.12 -14.63 3.87
N ALA A 54 22.54 -13.51 3.28
CA ALA A 54 23.92 -13.02 3.37
C ALA A 54 24.26 -12.39 4.73
N ARG A 55 23.30 -12.27 5.66
CA ARG A 55 23.43 -11.57 6.94
C ARG A 55 24.00 -10.16 6.78
N ALA A 56 23.56 -9.45 5.75
CA ALA A 56 24.02 -8.11 5.46
C ALA A 56 23.66 -7.13 6.60
N ALA A 57 24.47 -6.07 6.70
CA ALA A 57 24.25 -4.99 7.65
C ALA A 57 22.87 -4.34 7.46
N GLY A 58 22.23 -3.95 8.56
CA GLY A 58 20.85 -3.47 8.57
C GLY A 58 20.59 -2.25 7.68
N PHE A 59 21.59 -1.39 7.46
CA PHE A 59 21.44 -0.19 6.63
C PHE A 59 21.22 -0.50 5.13
N TRP A 60 21.58 -1.70 4.65
CA TRP A 60 21.39 -2.05 3.24
C TRP A 60 19.92 -2.23 2.86
N TYR A 61 19.08 -2.65 3.81
CA TYR A 61 17.64 -2.83 3.59
C TYR A 61 16.96 -1.50 3.21
N PRO A 62 17.03 -0.41 4.01
CA PRO A 62 16.45 0.86 3.61
C PRO A 62 17.11 1.44 2.37
N VAL A 63 18.41 1.23 2.12
CA VAL A 63 19.07 1.66 0.88
C VAL A 63 18.43 1.02 -0.36
N VAL A 64 18.16 -0.29 -0.31
CA VAL A 64 17.48 -1.01 -1.40
C VAL A 64 16.09 -0.44 -1.64
N TRP A 65 15.30 -0.24 -0.59
CA TRP A 65 13.94 0.25 -0.71
C TRP A 65 13.87 1.72 -1.17
N VAL A 66 14.71 2.60 -0.62
CA VAL A 66 14.83 4.00 -1.07
C VAL A 66 15.31 4.06 -2.52
N GLY A 67 16.28 3.25 -2.90
CA GLY A 67 16.77 3.18 -4.28
C GLY A 67 15.68 2.73 -5.25
N LEU A 68 14.95 1.66 -4.92
CA LEU A 68 13.88 1.11 -5.75
C LEU A 68 12.68 2.07 -5.87
N PHE A 69 12.17 2.57 -4.75
CA PHE A 69 11.04 3.52 -4.78
C PHE A 69 11.46 4.87 -5.36
N GLY A 70 12.68 5.33 -5.14
CA GLY A 70 13.22 6.54 -5.76
C GLY A 70 13.30 6.41 -7.29
N ALA A 71 13.88 5.31 -7.79
CA ALA A 71 13.93 5.03 -9.22
C ALA A 71 12.53 4.82 -9.82
N GLY A 72 11.67 4.06 -9.14
CA GLY A 72 10.28 3.83 -9.55
C GLY A 72 9.49 5.14 -9.63
N SER A 73 9.65 6.02 -8.65
CA SER A 73 8.99 7.34 -8.64
C SER A 73 9.47 8.23 -9.78
N LEU A 74 10.75 8.17 -10.15
CA LEU A 74 11.30 8.90 -11.29
C LEU A 74 10.77 8.38 -12.63
N VAL A 75 10.52 7.07 -12.74
CA VAL A 75 9.89 6.48 -13.93
C VAL A 75 8.41 6.87 -13.99
N LEU A 76 7.70 6.78 -12.86
CA LEU A 76 6.30 7.15 -12.72
C LEU A 76 6.05 8.61 -13.09
N SER A 77 6.84 9.53 -12.54
CA SER A 77 6.67 10.98 -12.78
C SER A 77 6.89 11.39 -14.22
N ARG A 78 7.60 10.59 -15.02
CA ARG A 78 7.78 10.84 -16.46
C ARG A 78 6.69 10.24 -17.33
N ARG A 79 5.92 9.27 -16.80
CA ARG A 79 4.97 8.48 -17.59
C ARG A 79 3.51 8.74 -17.22
N TYR A 80 3.25 9.17 -15.99
CA TYR A 80 1.91 9.30 -15.44
C TYR A 80 1.77 10.56 -14.59
N ASP A 81 0.59 11.18 -14.65
CA ASP A 81 0.14 12.11 -13.63
C ASP A 81 -0.15 11.34 -12.33
N TYR A 82 0.36 11.86 -11.21
CA TYR A 82 0.40 11.12 -9.95
C TYR A 82 -1.01 11.00 -9.33
N ALA A 83 -1.55 9.78 -9.31
CA ALA A 83 -2.95 9.49 -8.96
C ALA A 83 -3.32 9.77 -7.48
N PHE A 84 -2.35 9.77 -6.58
CA PHE A 84 -2.57 9.98 -5.13
C PHE A 84 -1.87 11.25 -4.63
N GLY A 85 -1.78 12.26 -5.50
CA GLY A 85 -1.09 13.52 -5.24
C GLY A 85 -1.86 14.44 -4.27
N PRO A 86 -1.24 15.55 -3.82
CA PRO A 86 -1.88 16.48 -2.90
C PRO A 86 -3.15 17.07 -3.51
N GLY A 87 -4.30 16.70 -2.95
CA GLY A 87 -5.58 17.32 -3.25
C GLY A 87 -5.55 18.80 -2.86
N HIS A 88 -6.24 19.65 -3.62
CA HIS A 88 -6.36 21.08 -3.28
C HIS A 88 -7.28 21.30 -2.07
N SER A 89 -8.30 20.47 -1.90
CA SER A 89 -9.27 20.52 -0.79
C SER A 89 -9.68 19.15 -0.23
N GLU A 90 -9.19 18.06 -0.84
CA GLU A 90 -9.49 16.67 -0.47
C GLU A 90 -8.30 16.02 0.27
N PRO A 91 -8.50 15.02 1.14
CA PRO A 91 -7.44 14.46 1.96
C PRO A 91 -6.37 13.69 1.16
N ASN A 92 -5.11 14.11 1.21
CA ASN A 92 -4.02 13.46 0.48
C ASN A 92 -3.78 12.01 0.96
N VAL A 93 -4.29 11.04 0.20
CA VAL A 93 -4.21 9.60 0.49
C VAL A 93 -2.76 9.11 0.53
N GLY A 94 -1.90 9.54 -0.41
CA GLY A 94 -0.50 9.15 -0.42
C GLY A 94 0.24 9.60 0.84
N PHE A 95 -0.01 10.84 1.27
CA PHE A 95 0.56 11.38 2.51
C PHE A 95 0.08 10.62 3.75
N GLN A 96 -1.21 10.28 3.83
CA GLN A 96 -1.75 9.50 4.94
C GLN A 96 -1.05 8.12 5.06
N VAL A 97 -0.94 7.39 3.94
CA VAL A 97 -0.24 6.09 3.92
C VAL A 97 1.21 6.25 4.36
N LEU A 98 1.92 7.27 3.84
CA LEU A 98 3.31 7.53 4.20
C LEU A 98 3.48 7.89 5.67
N VAL A 99 2.62 8.75 6.23
CA VAL A 99 2.70 9.13 7.65
C VAL A 99 2.49 7.93 8.56
N VAL A 100 1.49 7.08 8.27
CA VAL A 100 1.28 5.84 9.05
C VAL A 100 2.48 4.91 8.90
N TYR A 101 2.98 4.71 7.68
CA TYR A 101 4.19 3.92 7.43
C TYR A 101 5.39 4.43 8.23
N PHE A 102 5.65 5.75 8.27
CA PHE A 102 6.76 6.31 9.04
C PHE A 102 6.63 6.10 10.55
N GLY A 103 5.41 5.88 11.05
CA GLY A 103 5.18 5.45 12.43
C GLY A 103 5.88 4.14 12.78
N SER A 104 6.17 3.26 11.81
CA SER A 104 6.96 2.04 12.05
C SER A 104 8.37 2.34 12.55
N PHE A 105 9.05 3.36 12.01
CA PHE A 105 10.40 3.73 12.46
C PHE A 105 10.37 4.30 13.88
N ALA A 106 9.39 5.17 14.16
CA ALA A 106 9.22 5.70 15.52
C ALA A 106 8.93 4.58 16.53
N ALA A 107 8.06 3.63 16.17
CA ALA A 107 7.77 2.47 16.99
C ALA A 107 9.01 1.58 17.19
N LEU A 108 9.76 1.27 16.12
CA LEU A 108 11.01 0.50 16.20
C LEU A 108 12.02 1.19 17.11
N SER A 109 12.27 2.48 16.93
CA SER A 109 13.18 3.24 17.80
C SER A 109 12.75 3.27 19.26
N ALA A 110 11.44 3.28 19.53
CA ALA A 110 10.92 3.25 20.89
C ALA A 110 11.08 1.87 21.56
N VAL A 111 10.99 0.78 20.78
CA VAL A 111 11.11 -0.58 21.32
C VAL A 111 12.54 -1.13 21.31
N ASP A 112 13.43 -0.59 20.48
CA ASP A 112 14.82 -1.03 20.29
C ASP A 112 15.58 -1.29 21.61
N PRO A 113 15.49 -0.43 22.65
CA PRO A 113 16.18 -0.68 23.93
C PRO A 113 15.74 -1.96 24.67
N PHE A 114 14.56 -2.49 24.34
CA PHE A 114 13.99 -3.69 24.96
C PHE A 114 14.27 -4.97 24.18
N LEU A 115 15.01 -4.89 23.06
CA LEU A 115 15.22 -6.00 22.12
C LEU A 115 16.69 -6.48 21.98
N PRO A 116 17.62 -6.28 22.92
CA PRO A 116 19.04 -6.60 22.71
C PRO A 116 19.32 -8.10 22.54
N GLU A 117 18.39 -8.96 22.95
CA GLU A 117 18.53 -10.42 22.90
C GLU A 117 17.89 -11.05 21.65
N LEU A 118 17.27 -10.25 20.77
CA LEU A 118 16.69 -10.80 19.55
C LEU A 118 17.78 -11.38 18.64
N GLY A 119 17.62 -12.63 18.25
CA GLY A 119 18.42 -13.22 17.18
C GLY A 119 18.21 -12.48 15.86
N TYR A 120 19.23 -12.49 14.99
CA TYR A 120 19.23 -11.76 13.71
C TYR A 120 17.94 -11.93 12.88
N LEU A 121 17.45 -13.16 12.74
CA LEU A 121 16.24 -13.43 11.94
C LEU A 121 14.98 -12.86 12.61
N ALA A 122 14.87 -12.95 13.93
CA ALA A 122 13.73 -12.43 14.68
C ALA A 122 13.72 -10.88 14.66
N ASP A 123 14.89 -10.24 14.77
CA ASP A 123 15.06 -8.79 14.60
C ASP A 123 14.55 -8.32 13.22
N LYS A 124 14.99 -8.97 12.14
CA LYS A 124 14.54 -8.61 10.77
C LYS A 124 13.07 -8.95 10.52
N ALA A 125 12.57 -10.06 11.07
CA ALA A 125 11.17 -10.42 10.99
C ALA A 125 10.28 -9.41 11.74
N LEU A 126 10.70 -8.93 12.91
CA LEU A 126 10.00 -7.90 13.66
C LEU A 126 9.98 -6.57 12.88
N ALA A 127 11.11 -6.14 12.35
CA ALA A 127 11.20 -4.91 11.57
C ALA A 127 10.27 -4.93 10.35
N LEU A 128 10.34 -6.01 9.54
CA LEU A 128 9.45 -6.17 8.39
C LEU A 128 7.98 -6.31 8.82
N GLY A 129 7.72 -7.06 9.89
CA GLY A 129 6.38 -7.28 10.42
C GLY A 129 5.71 -5.97 10.81
N LEU A 130 6.41 -5.13 11.56
CA LEU A 130 5.91 -3.82 11.97
C LEU A 130 5.69 -2.89 10.78
N VAL A 131 6.62 -2.87 9.82
CA VAL A 131 6.44 -2.13 8.56
C VAL A 131 5.19 -2.59 7.81
N ALA A 132 4.97 -3.90 7.69
CA ALA A 132 3.81 -4.47 7.01
C ALA A 132 2.50 -4.12 7.74
N VAL A 133 2.46 -4.22 9.06
CA VAL A 133 1.30 -3.78 9.87
C VAL A 133 1.00 -2.31 9.62
N MET A 134 1.99 -1.43 9.76
CA MET A 134 1.78 0.02 9.60
C MET A 134 1.36 0.38 8.17
N LEU A 135 1.96 -0.25 7.16
CA LEU A 135 1.54 -0.06 5.77
C LEU A 135 0.10 -0.56 5.54
N GLY A 136 -0.25 -1.70 6.13
CA GLY A 136 -1.60 -2.25 6.08
C GLY A 136 -2.64 -1.34 6.72
N LEU A 137 -2.34 -0.78 7.89
CA LEU A 137 -3.18 0.25 8.54
C LEU A 137 -3.31 1.49 7.66
N GLY A 138 -2.23 1.93 7.01
CA GLY A 138 -2.25 3.01 6.03
C GLY A 138 -3.23 2.72 4.89
N TYR A 139 -3.26 1.49 4.38
CA TYR A 139 -4.19 1.07 3.32
C TYR A 139 -5.64 1.07 3.81
N LEU A 140 -5.91 0.64 5.05
CA LEU A 140 -7.25 0.70 5.63
C LEU A 140 -7.75 2.14 5.75
N VAL A 141 -6.89 3.04 6.24
CA VAL A 141 -7.19 4.48 6.34
C VAL A 141 -7.41 5.10 4.95
N ALA A 142 -6.58 4.72 3.97
CA ALA A 142 -6.73 5.15 2.59
C ALA A 142 -8.08 4.70 2.00
N GLY A 143 -8.44 3.43 2.16
CA GLY A 143 -9.71 2.86 1.67
C GLY A 143 -10.94 3.58 2.23
N GLU A 144 -10.90 3.94 3.51
CA GLU A 144 -11.95 4.75 4.15
C GLU A 144 -11.94 6.20 3.68
N THR A 145 -10.76 6.80 3.51
CA THR A 145 -10.61 8.17 3.02
C THR A 145 -11.16 8.35 1.61
N LEU A 146 -11.11 7.32 0.77
CA LEU A 146 -11.70 7.33 -0.57
C LEU A 146 -13.23 7.56 -0.58
N LYS A 147 -13.92 7.47 0.56
CA LYS A 147 -15.32 7.94 0.71
C LYS A 147 -15.46 9.43 0.47
N ALA A 148 -14.49 10.25 0.92
CA ALA A 148 -14.47 11.69 0.67
C ALA A 148 -14.33 12.02 -0.83
N TYR A 149 -13.68 11.12 -1.57
CA TYR A 149 -13.52 11.18 -3.02
C TYR A 149 -14.71 10.59 -3.80
N ARG A 150 -15.75 10.12 -3.10
CA ARG A 150 -16.93 9.45 -3.68
C ARG A 150 -16.58 8.26 -4.58
N ILE A 151 -15.48 7.57 -4.29
CA ILE A 151 -15.10 6.36 -5.02
C ILE A 151 -16.03 5.20 -4.63
N ARG A 152 -16.45 4.42 -5.62
CA ARG A 152 -17.33 3.25 -5.46
C ARG A 152 -16.82 2.23 -4.44
N ALA A 153 -17.73 1.58 -3.73
CA ALA A 153 -17.41 0.66 -2.64
C ALA A 153 -16.47 -0.49 -3.04
N ARG A 154 -16.71 -1.09 -4.22
CA ARG A 154 -15.91 -2.21 -4.75
C ARG A 154 -14.42 -1.89 -4.83
N ASP A 155 -14.06 -0.68 -5.24
CA ASP A 155 -12.67 -0.30 -5.44
C ASP A 155 -12.01 0.05 -4.11
N ARG A 156 -12.77 0.58 -3.15
CA ARG A 156 -12.29 0.78 -1.78
C ARG A 156 -11.96 -0.56 -1.10
N TYR A 157 -12.72 -1.62 -1.40
CA TYR A 157 -12.43 -2.95 -0.84
C TYR A 157 -11.11 -3.54 -1.30
N VAL A 158 -10.54 -3.07 -2.42
CA VAL A 158 -9.18 -3.44 -2.83
C VAL A 158 -8.18 -2.98 -1.76
N LEU A 159 -8.27 -1.72 -1.32
CA LEU A 159 -7.43 -1.20 -0.24
C LEU A 159 -7.73 -1.87 1.10
N HIS A 160 -9.00 -2.15 1.42
CA HIS A 160 -9.34 -2.87 2.65
C HIS A 160 -8.76 -4.28 2.68
N GLY A 161 -8.91 -5.03 1.58
CA GLY A 161 -8.37 -6.38 1.44
C GLY A 161 -6.84 -6.41 1.50
N GLY A 162 -6.18 -5.47 0.81
CA GLY A 162 -4.73 -5.29 0.89
C GLY A 162 -4.27 -4.92 2.30
N GLY A 163 -4.98 -4.01 2.98
CA GLY A 163 -4.68 -3.60 4.34
C GLY A 163 -4.77 -4.76 5.34
N LEU A 164 -5.86 -5.54 5.28
CA LEU A 164 -6.03 -6.73 6.12
C LEU A 164 -4.97 -7.80 5.83
N LEU A 165 -4.64 -8.02 4.56
CA LEU A 165 -3.57 -8.96 4.17
C LEU A 165 -2.22 -8.54 4.75
N LEU A 166 -1.85 -7.26 4.62
CA LEU A 166 -0.58 -6.73 5.11
C LEU A 166 -0.50 -6.77 6.63
N VAL A 167 -1.59 -6.47 7.35
CA VAL A 167 -1.67 -6.62 8.80
C VAL A 167 -1.51 -8.09 9.21
N ALA A 168 -2.23 -9.01 8.56
CA ALA A 168 -2.14 -10.43 8.85
C ALA A 168 -0.72 -10.99 8.61
N LEU A 169 -0.09 -10.62 7.48
CA LEU A 169 1.30 -10.95 7.19
C LEU A 169 2.26 -10.34 8.20
N GLY A 170 2.05 -9.08 8.57
CA GLY A 170 2.90 -8.37 9.52
C GLY A 170 2.87 -8.96 10.93
N VAL A 171 1.76 -9.59 11.32
CA VAL A 171 1.65 -10.40 12.55
C VAL A 171 2.24 -11.80 12.35
N ALA A 172 1.98 -12.46 11.24
CA ALA A 172 2.44 -13.82 10.96
C ALA A 172 3.97 -13.91 10.85
N ILE A 173 4.61 -12.95 10.17
CA ILE A 173 6.07 -12.94 9.94
C ILE A 173 6.87 -13.08 11.24
N PRO A 174 6.65 -12.27 12.29
CA PRO A 174 7.40 -12.41 13.54
C PRO A 174 6.93 -13.57 14.43
N THR A 175 5.71 -14.11 14.22
CA THR A 175 5.14 -15.16 15.11
C THR A 175 5.27 -16.59 14.58
N VAL A 176 5.59 -16.77 13.30
CA VAL A 176 5.72 -18.08 12.65
C VAL A 176 7.19 -18.33 12.29
N ASP A 177 7.81 -19.33 12.90
CA ASP A 177 9.25 -19.62 12.78
C ASP A 177 9.73 -19.77 11.32
N VAL A 178 8.97 -20.45 10.47
CA VAL A 178 9.30 -20.62 9.05
C VAL A 178 9.38 -19.27 8.33
N LEU A 179 8.52 -18.32 8.72
CA LEU A 179 8.52 -16.98 8.14
C LEU A 179 9.67 -16.12 8.63
N HIS A 180 10.36 -16.44 9.74
CA HIS A 180 11.61 -15.72 10.08
C HIS A 180 12.67 -15.88 8.99
N THR A 181 12.71 -17.06 8.37
CA THR A 181 13.68 -17.36 7.31
C THR A 181 13.22 -16.85 5.95
N TRP A 182 11.92 -16.92 5.65
CA TRP A 182 11.36 -16.61 4.34
C TRP A 182 10.50 -15.34 4.33
N SER A 183 10.75 -14.42 5.27
CA SER A 183 9.93 -13.24 5.56
C SER A 183 9.69 -12.36 4.33
N TYR A 184 10.77 -11.94 3.67
CA TYR A 184 10.70 -11.08 2.49
C TYR A 184 10.11 -11.82 1.29
N ALA A 185 10.45 -13.09 1.08
CA ALA A 185 9.86 -13.89 0.01
C ALA A 185 8.34 -14.03 0.17
N ALA A 186 7.87 -14.33 1.39
CA ALA A 186 6.44 -14.43 1.70
C ALA A 186 5.72 -13.09 1.51
N PHE A 187 6.32 -11.99 1.98
CA PHE A 187 5.80 -10.63 1.80
C PHE A 187 5.68 -10.28 0.30
N GLY A 188 6.76 -10.44 -0.46
CA GLY A 188 6.79 -10.12 -1.89
C GLY A 188 5.81 -10.96 -2.71
N ALA A 189 5.78 -12.28 -2.50
CA ALA A 189 4.86 -13.17 -3.19
C ALA A 189 3.39 -12.82 -2.89
N SER A 190 3.07 -12.57 -1.62
CA SER A 190 1.71 -12.20 -1.21
C SER A 190 1.29 -10.86 -1.81
N TYR A 191 2.20 -9.89 -1.86
CA TYR A 191 1.93 -8.60 -2.48
C TYR A 191 1.71 -8.70 -3.99
N VAL A 192 2.46 -9.56 -4.69
CA VAL A 192 2.23 -9.83 -6.13
C VAL A 192 0.85 -10.41 -6.36
N VAL A 193 0.45 -11.42 -5.56
CA VAL A 193 -0.89 -12.02 -5.66
C VAL A 193 -1.97 -10.96 -5.41
N TYR A 194 -1.81 -10.15 -4.37
CA TYR A 194 -2.72 -9.04 -4.06
C TYR A 194 -2.80 -8.03 -5.21
N ALA A 195 -1.68 -7.58 -5.76
CA ALA A 195 -1.64 -6.59 -6.81
C ALA A 195 -2.26 -7.12 -8.12
N ALA A 196 -1.99 -8.38 -8.48
CA ALA A 196 -2.62 -9.03 -9.62
C ALA A 196 -4.14 -9.15 -9.44
N ALA A 197 -4.60 -9.59 -8.25
CA ALA A 197 -6.02 -9.66 -7.94
C ALA A 197 -6.68 -8.27 -7.98
N SER A 198 -6.01 -7.26 -7.44
CA SER A 198 -6.45 -5.87 -7.46
C SER A 198 -6.59 -5.35 -8.89
N TYR A 199 -5.59 -5.58 -9.74
CA TYR A 199 -5.64 -5.20 -11.16
C TYR A 199 -6.85 -5.82 -11.85
N LEU A 200 -7.11 -7.11 -11.65
CA LEU A 200 -8.28 -7.80 -12.22
C LEU A 200 -9.60 -7.23 -11.68
N VAL A 201 -9.67 -6.86 -10.41
CA VAL A 201 -10.87 -6.26 -9.81
C VAL A 201 -11.12 -4.85 -10.36
N LEU A 202 -10.08 -4.04 -10.52
CA LEU A 202 -10.18 -2.65 -10.97
C LEU A 202 -10.42 -2.51 -12.48
N THR A 203 -9.97 -3.47 -13.29
CA THR A 203 -10.13 -3.47 -14.75
C THR A 203 -11.39 -4.17 -15.26
N ARG A 204 -12.05 -4.98 -14.41
CA ARG A 204 -13.35 -5.60 -14.73
C ARG A 204 -14.47 -4.57 -14.57
N THR A 205 -14.79 -3.88 -15.66
CA THR A 205 -15.97 -3.03 -15.85
C THR A 205 -17.26 -3.85 -15.92
#